data_AF-A0A352XEE4-F1
#
_entry.id   AF-A0A352XEE4-F1
#
_cell.length_a   1.000
_cell.length_b   1.000
_cell.length_c   1.000
_cell.angle_alpha   90.00
_cell.angle_beta   90.00
_cell.angle_gamma   90.00
#
_symmetry.space_group_name_H-M   'P 1'
#
loop_
_entity.id
_entity.type
_entity.pdbx_description
1 polymer ?
#
loop_
_entity_poly.entity_id
_entity_poly.type
_entity_poly.pdbx_seq_one_letter_code
_entity_poly.pdbx_strand_id
1 'polypeptide(L)'
;MRYCYIVAEGQHDIEFLVQLIKPFGLSRITKYSTLDGFWKELIPKTFPIDDDLMKRVPIPIFLQNAQISVALHSATGIERIVETLEESLAILESSQLFGICLLLDADTNEKPSERFQLLIQKLSSPDFADFKLSLPSILGEVIKNSPRFGIFIIPNNEESGTLEDILIECAELNYANLLELSKNYVNLIDRSKLDKKDLREIKKPAGKNKAIISIISSVLKPGKAIQVSLQDNRWIDEETLKLSNMILIRQFLKEVLGIDQ
;
A
#
# COMPACT_ATOMS: atom_id res chain seq x y z
N MET A 1 -14.15 -10.60 -16.53
CA MET A 1 -13.01 -10.01 -15.81
C MET A 1 -13.48 -9.62 -14.42
N ARG A 2 -12.67 -9.81 -13.38
CA ARG A 2 -12.95 -9.30 -12.02
C ARG A 2 -12.13 -8.05 -11.79
N TYR A 3 -12.79 -6.92 -11.55
CA TYR A 3 -12.14 -5.64 -11.28
C TYR A 3 -11.98 -5.44 -9.79
N CYS A 4 -10.74 -5.33 -9.33
CA CYS A 4 -10.45 -5.07 -7.92
C CYS A 4 -9.74 -3.73 -7.77
N TYR A 5 -10.18 -2.92 -6.82
CA TYR A 5 -9.59 -1.63 -6.53
C TYR A 5 -8.93 -1.64 -5.15
N ILE A 6 -7.66 -1.30 -5.09
CA ILE A 6 -6.89 -1.27 -3.85
C ILE A 6 -6.39 0.14 -3.63
N VAL A 7 -6.69 0.72 -2.47
CA VAL A 7 -6.16 2.01 -2.04
C VAL A 7 -5.20 1.77 -0.88
N ALA A 8 -4.00 2.32 -0.98
CA ALA A 8 -3.01 2.28 0.10
C ALA A 8 -2.48 3.68 0.42
N GLU A 9 -1.95 3.85 1.63
CA GLU A 9 -1.52 5.16 2.12
C GLU A 9 -0.45 5.82 1.24
N GLY A 10 0.63 5.09 0.91
CA GLY A 10 1.80 5.62 0.22
C GLY A 10 2.25 4.77 -0.96
N GLN A 11 3.22 5.30 -1.70
CA GLN A 11 3.73 4.64 -2.91
C GLN A 11 4.54 3.36 -2.58
N HIS A 12 5.15 3.28 -1.40
CA HIS A 12 5.90 2.09 -0.98
C HIS A 12 4.95 0.93 -0.70
N ASP A 13 3.80 1.20 -0.08
CA ASP A 13 2.74 0.24 0.20
C ASP A 13 2.20 -0.36 -1.10
N ILE A 14 1.96 0.48 -2.11
CA ILE A 14 1.54 0.02 -3.43
C ILE A 14 2.57 -0.93 -4.05
N GLU A 15 3.86 -0.61 -3.98
CA GLU A 15 4.91 -1.47 -4.55
C GLU A 15 5.09 -2.78 -3.80
N PHE A 16 4.98 -2.74 -2.47
CA PHE A 16 4.93 -3.93 -1.61
C PHE A 16 3.74 -4.83 -2.00
N LEU A 17 2.54 -4.26 -2.12
CA LEU A 17 1.33 -4.98 -2.55
C LEU A 17 1.47 -5.56 -3.94
N VAL A 18 2.12 -4.86 -4.86
CA VAL A 18 2.40 -5.41 -6.19
C VAL A 18 3.23 -6.68 -6.09
N GLN A 19 4.28 -6.72 -5.25
CA GLN A 19 5.09 -7.92 -5.08
C GLN A 19 4.32 -9.06 -4.41
N LEU A 20 3.35 -8.76 -3.53
CA LEU A 20 2.48 -9.79 -2.94
C LEU A 20 1.48 -10.38 -3.93
N ILE A 21 0.99 -9.58 -4.88
CA ILE A 21 -0.08 -9.96 -5.82
C ILE A 21 0.47 -10.61 -7.10
N LYS A 22 1.64 -10.18 -7.58
CA LYS A 22 2.27 -10.76 -8.79
C LYS A 22 2.37 -12.30 -8.77
N PRO A 23 2.73 -12.96 -7.65
CA PRO A 23 2.73 -14.42 -7.55
C PRO A 23 1.39 -15.11 -7.83
N PHE A 24 0.27 -14.38 -7.80
CA PHE A 24 -1.04 -14.90 -8.22
C PHE A 24 -1.22 -14.93 -9.75
N GLY A 25 -0.15 -14.75 -10.52
CA GLY A 25 -0.14 -14.80 -11.99
C GLY A 25 -0.56 -13.48 -12.65
N LEU A 26 -0.56 -12.36 -11.92
CA LEU A 26 -0.85 -11.04 -12.48
C LEU A 26 0.42 -10.36 -12.97
N SER A 27 0.32 -9.68 -14.11
CA SER A 27 1.43 -8.92 -14.71
C SER A 27 1.17 -7.42 -14.63
N ARG A 28 2.23 -6.65 -14.39
CA ARG A 28 2.16 -5.18 -14.37
C ARG A 28 1.91 -4.64 -15.77
N ILE A 29 1.00 -3.68 -15.87
CA ILE A 29 0.69 -2.97 -17.10
C ILE A 29 1.45 -1.67 -17.17
N THR A 30 2.17 -1.51 -18.28
CA THR A 30 3.08 -0.38 -18.52
C THR A 30 2.69 0.42 -19.75
N LYS A 31 1.72 -0.05 -20.54
CA LYS A 31 1.24 0.62 -21.75
C LYS A 31 -0.26 0.88 -21.66
N TYR A 32 -0.66 2.11 -21.93
CA TYR A 32 -2.08 2.51 -21.97
C TYR A 32 -2.89 1.67 -22.96
N SER A 33 -2.29 1.31 -24.11
CA SER A 33 -2.95 0.49 -25.15
C SER A 33 -3.32 -0.92 -24.68
N THR A 34 -2.68 -1.42 -23.62
CA THR A 34 -2.96 -2.75 -23.05
C THR A 34 -3.78 -2.68 -21.76
N LEU A 35 -4.09 -1.48 -21.28
CA LEU A 35 -4.92 -1.29 -20.09
C LEU A 35 -6.36 -1.68 -20.40
N ASP A 36 -6.95 -2.48 -19.52
CA ASP A 36 -8.37 -2.80 -19.59
C ASP A 36 -9.23 -1.52 -19.63
N GLY A 37 -10.26 -1.52 -20.47
CA GLY A 37 -11.11 -0.36 -20.70
C GLY A 37 -11.74 0.19 -19.43
N PHE A 38 -12.06 -0.68 -18.46
CA PHE A 38 -12.67 -0.29 -17.20
C PHE A 38 -11.84 0.74 -16.42
N TRP A 39 -10.52 0.62 -16.45
CA TRP A 39 -9.62 1.49 -15.68
C TRP A 39 -9.25 2.79 -16.38
N LYS A 40 -9.64 2.99 -17.63
CA LYS A 40 -9.25 4.19 -18.39
C LYS A 40 -9.80 5.48 -17.80
N GLU A 41 -10.92 5.41 -17.09
CA GLU A 41 -11.49 6.56 -16.39
C GLU A 41 -10.60 7.06 -15.24
N LEU A 42 -9.81 6.16 -14.60
CA LEU A 42 -8.85 6.54 -13.56
C LEU A 42 -7.62 7.28 -14.09
N ILE A 43 -7.45 7.39 -15.42
CA ILE A 43 -6.32 8.09 -16.02
C ILE A 43 -6.67 9.56 -16.18
N PRO A 44 -5.93 10.49 -15.55
CA PRO A 44 -6.19 11.91 -15.70
C PRO A 44 -6.12 12.35 -17.16
N LYS A 45 -7.13 13.10 -17.59
CA LYS A 45 -7.29 13.57 -18.99
C LYS A 45 -6.67 14.94 -19.23
N THR A 46 -6.21 15.60 -18.17
CA THR A 46 -5.63 16.96 -18.20
C THR A 46 -4.26 16.98 -17.52
N PHE A 47 -3.40 17.90 -17.97
CA PHE A 47 -2.09 18.18 -17.38
C PHE A 47 -1.76 19.68 -17.59
N PRO A 48 -1.14 20.37 -16.62
CA PRO A 48 -0.80 19.91 -15.27
C PRO A 48 -2.01 19.64 -14.38
N ILE A 49 -1.83 18.82 -13.35
CA ILE A 49 -2.85 18.58 -12.33
C ILE A 49 -2.82 19.78 -11.36
N ASP A 50 -3.97 20.40 -11.12
CA ASP A 50 -4.14 21.57 -10.25
C ASP A 50 -3.21 22.76 -10.58
N ASP A 51 -2.89 22.95 -11.86
CA ASP A 51 -1.95 23.98 -12.34
C ASP A 51 -0.53 23.87 -11.74
N ASP A 52 -0.16 22.68 -11.21
CA ASP A 52 1.14 22.41 -10.60
C ASP A 52 1.97 21.45 -11.46
N LEU A 53 3.01 21.98 -12.12
CA LEU A 53 3.95 21.21 -12.95
C LEU A 53 4.82 20.22 -12.14
N MET A 54 4.95 20.42 -10.84
CA MET A 54 5.73 19.55 -9.95
C MET A 54 4.90 18.42 -9.35
N LYS A 55 3.57 18.53 -9.42
CA LYS A 55 2.65 17.49 -8.95
C LYS A 55 2.74 16.28 -9.86
N ARG A 56 2.95 15.10 -9.25
CA ARG A 56 2.93 13.84 -9.98
C ARG A 56 1.52 13.55 -10.46
N VAL A 57 1.40 13.06 -11.69
CA VAL A 57 0.12 12.58 -12.21
C VAL A 57 -0.31 11.35 -11.38
N PRO A 58 -1.48 11.37 -10.72
CA PRO A 58 -1.91 10.31 -9.82
C PRO A 58 -2.44 9.10 -10.60
N ILE A 59 -1.54 8.37 -11.28
CA ILE A 59 -1.89 7.18 -12.05
C ILE A 59 -1.73 5.94 -11.15
N PRO A 60 -2.79 5.14 -10.94
CA PRO A 60 -2.68 3.87 -10.23
C PRO A 60 -1.70 2.92 -10.92
N ILE A 61 -1.12 1.98 -10.16
CA ILE A 61 -0.44 0.83 -10.74
C ILE A 61 -1.50 -0.20 -11.12
N PHE A 62 -1.41 -0.72 -12.35
CA PHE A 62 -2.33 -1.74 -12.82
C PHE A 62 -1.63 -3.10 -12.92
N LEU A 63 -2.29 -4.13 -12.38
CA LEU A 63 -1.90 -5.53 -12.55
C LEU A 63 -3.06 -6.28 -13.20
N GLN A 64 -2.79 -7.14 -14.19
CA GLN A 64 -3.85 -7.92 -14.81
C GLN A 64 -3.39 -9.31 -15.28
N ASN A 65 -4.35 -10.22 -15.37
CA ASN A 65 -4.28 -11.48 -16.11
C ASN A 65 -5.60 -11.70 -16.87
N ALA A 66 -5.91 -12.92 -17.30
CA ALA A 66 -7.12 -13.19 -18.07
C ALA A 66 -8.43 -13.14 -17.23
N GLN A 67 -8.33 -13.21 -15.90
CA GLN A 67 -9.47 -13.35 -14.99
C GLN A 67 -9.64 -12.18 -14.03
N ILE A 68 -8.55 -11.51 -13.66
CA ILE A 68 -8.48 -10.45 -12.65
C ILE A 68 -7.73 -9.26 -13.23
N SER A 69 -8.27 -8.07 -12.98
CA SER A 69 -7.61 -6.80 -13.25
C SER A 69 -7.69 -5.95 -11.98
N VAL A 70 -6.55 -5.42 -11.54
CA VAL A 70 -6.38 -4.74 -10.25
C VAL A 70 -5.79 -3.36 -10.50
N ALA A 71 -6.43 -2.33 -9.96
CA ALA A 71 -5.86 -0.99 -9.86
C ALA A 71 -5.43 -0.74 -8.41
N LEU A 72 -4.16 -0.39 -8.22
CA LEU A 72 -3.57 -0.05 -6.92
C LEU A 72 -3.24 1.44 -6.88
N HIS A 73 -3.96 2.20 -6.06
CA HIS A 73 -3.87 3.66 -5.99
C HIS A 73 -3.28 4.11 -4.65
N SER A 74 -2.20 4.90 -4.70
CA SER A 74 -1.69 5.58 -3.50
C SER A 74 -2.53 6.82 -3.20
N ALA A 75 -3.04 6.92 -1.97
CA ALA A 75 -3.76 8.09 -1.49
C ALA A 75 -2.83 9.29 -1.17
N THR A 76 -1.51 9.06 -1.11
CA THR A 76 -0.49 10.06 -0.73
C THR A 76 -0.69 10.66 0.66
N GLY A 77 -1.17 9.84 1.60
CA GLY A 77 -1.35 10.21 3.00
C GLY A 77 -2.60 9.58 3.62
N ILE A 78 -2.53 9.37 4.93
CA ILE A 78 -3.60 8.75 5.73
C ILE A 78 -4.97 9.42 5.53
N GLU A 79 -5.04 10.75 5.61
CA GLU A 79 -6.31 11.48 5.57
C GLU A 79 -7.02 11.37 4.21
N ARG A 80 -6.25 11.05 3.16
CA ARG A 80 -6.70 11.05 1.77
C ARG A 80 -7.28 9.72 1.31
N ILE A 81 -7.23 8.64 2.11
CA ILE A 81 -7.64 7.31 1.65
C ILE A 81 -9.13 7.27 1.29
N VAL A 82 -9.98 7.83 2.14
CA VAL A 82 -11.44 7.88 1.88
C VAL A 82 -11.74 8.80 0.71
N GLU A 83 -11.11 9.98 0.67
CA GLU A 83 -11.28 10.94 -0.44
C GLU A 83 -10.85 10.32 -1.77
N THR A 84 -9.71 9.61 -1.81
CA THR A 84 -9.20 8.95 -3.02
C THR A 84 -10.16 7.84 -3.48
N LEU A 85 -10.75 7.10 -2.53
CA LEU A 85 -11.75 6.09 -2.84
C LEU A 85 -13.02 6.73 -3.41
N GLU A 86 -13.54 7.77 -2.75
CA GLU A 86 -14.72 8.52 -3.18
C GLU A 86 -14.54 9.12 -4.58
N GLU A 87 -13.46 9.88 -4.80
CA GLU A 87 -13.11 10.48 -6.09
C GLU A 87 -13.06 9.41 -7.20
N SER A 88 -12.55 8.22 -6.89
CA SER A 88 -12.45 7.11 -7.85
C SER A 88 -13.80 6.43 -8.11
N LEU A 89 -14.61 6.21 -7.07
CA LEU A 89 -15.93 5.60 -7.22
C LEU A 89 -16.93 6.54 -7.89
N ALA A 90 -16.72 7.86 -7.81
CA ALA A 90 -17.53 8.85 -8.51
C ALA A 90 -17.39 8.78 -10.04
N ILE A 91 -16.26 8.27 -10.54
CA ILE A 91 -15.99 8.15 -11.98
C ILE A 91 -16.03 6.70 -12.49
N LEU A 92 -15.96 5.72 -11.60
CA LEU A 92 -16.07 4.30 -11.92
C LEU A 92 -17.52 3.81 -11.81
N GLU A 93 -17.88 2.84 -12.65
CA GLU A 93 -19.11 2.07 -12.44
C GLU A 93 -18.92 1.10 -11.27
N SER A 94 -19.18 1.56 -10.04
CA SER A 94 -18.96 0.80 -8.79
C SER A 94 -19.68 -0.56 -8.75
N SER A 95 -20.79 -0.71 -9.47
CA SER A 95 -21.52 -1.98 -9.63
C SER A 95 -20.75 -3.05 -10.40
N GLN A 96 -19.74 -2.67 -11.19
CA GLN A 96 -18.86 -3.61 -11.91
C GLN A 96 -17.66 -4.05 -11.07
N LEU A 97 -17.38 -3.38 -9.95
CA LEU A 97 -16.29 -3.78 -9.06
C LEU A 97 -16.59 -5.14 -8.43
N PHE A 98 -15.60 -6.01 -8.46
CA PHE A 98 -15.63 -7.28 -7.76
C PHE A 98 -15.14 -7.14 -6.32
N GLY A 99 -14.12 -6.31 -6.08
CA GLY A 99 -13.51 -6.16 -4.75
C GLY A 99 -12.88 -4.79 -4.54
N ILE A 100 -12.94 -4.32 -3.29
CA ILE A 100 -12.32 -3.10 -2.79
C ILE A 100 -11.50 -3.46 -1.55
N CYS A 101 -10.25 -2.98 -1.51
CA CYS A 101 -9.35 -3.14 -0.38
C CYS A 101 -8.80 -1.77 0.02
N LEU A 102 -8.84 -1.48 1.32
CA LEU A 102 -8.09 -0.39 1.91
C LEU A 102 -6.97 -0.97 2.77
N LEU A 103 -5.74 -0.52 2.51
CA LEU A 103 -4.56 -0.95 3.26
C LEU A 103 -3.87 0.27 3.89
N LEU A 104 -3.69 0.21 5.20
CA LEU A 104 -3.15 1.31 6.00
C LEU A 104 -2.08 0.79 6.95
N ASP A 105 -1.14 1.66 7.32
CA ASP A 105 -0.26 1.42 8.47
C ASP A 105 -0.99 1.80 9.77
N ALA A 106 -0.57 1.23 10.91
CA ALA A 106 -0.90 1.74 12.23
C ALA A 106 0.37 2.31 12.87
N ASP A 107 0.59 3.61 12.73
CA ASP A 107 1.72 4.29 13.37
C ASP A 107 1.84 3.87 14.85
N THR A 108 3.07 3.87 15.38
CA THR A 108 3.38 3.38 16.74
C THR A 108 2.62 4.05 17.88
N ASN A 109 1.88 5.12 17.60
CA ASN A 109 1.12 5.90 18.58
C ASN A 109 -0.41 5.70 18.49
N GLU A 110 -0.90 4.93 17.52
CA GLU A 110 -2.33 4.68 17.28
C GLU A 110 -2.60 3.18 17.26
N LYS A 111 -3.69 2.73 17.89
CA LYS A 111 -4.09 1.33 17.81
C LYS A 111 -4.81 1.04 16.48
N PRO A 112 -4.60 -0.13 15.85
CA PRO A 112 -5.34 -0.50 14.65
C PRO A 112 -6.87 -0.39 14.79
N SER A 113 -7.42 -0.73 15.96
CA SER A 113 -8.87 -0.63 16.22
C SER A 113 -9.40 0.81 16.22
N GLU A 114 -8.63 1.78 16.73
CA GLU A 114 -8.99 3.19 16.73
C GLU A 114 -8.99 3.73 15.30
N ARG A 115 -7.94 3.40 14.54
CA ARG A 115 -7.82 3.77 13.12
C ARG A 115 -8.93 3.19 12.27
N PHE A 116 -9.30 1.92 12.52
CA PHE A 116 -10.44 1.28 11.86
C PHE A 116 -11.75 2.00 12.15
N GLN A 117 -12.02 2.36 13.41
CA GLN A 117 -13.23 3.08 13.79
C GLN A 117 -13.34 4.46 13.11
N LEU A 118 -12.24 5.21 13.07
CA LEU A 118 -12.17 6.49 12.37
C LEU A 118 -12.45 6.32 10.88
N LEU A 119 -11.89 5.27 10.25
CA LEU A 119 -12.10 4.99 8.84
C LEU A 119 -13.56 4.61 8.54
N ILE A 120 -14.16 3.73 9.36
CA ILE A 120 -15.57 3.36 9.23
C ILE A 120 -16.49 4.58 9.41
N GLN A 121 -16.19 5.47 10.36
CA GLN A 121 -16.95 6.69 10.56
C GLN A 121 -16.93 7.58 9.32
N LYS A 122 -15.75 7.76 8.69
CA LYS A 122 -15.62 8.53 7.44
C LYS A 122 -16.33 7.85 6.26
N LEU A 123 -16.20 6.53 6.13
CA LEU A 123 -16.88 5.75 5.07
C LEU A 123 -18.41 5.68 5.26
N SER A 124 -18.90 5.98 6.46
CA SER A 124 -20.34 6.05 6.76
C SER A 124 -20.90 7.47 6.61
N SER A 125 -20.11 8.43 6.11
CA SER A 125 -20.58 9.79 5.87
C SER A 125 -21.68 9.80 4.79
N PRO A 126 -22.57 10.81 4.78
CA PRO A 126 -23.59 10.96 3.73
C PRO A 126 -22.98 11.02 2.33
N ASP A 127 -21.81 11.64 2.18
CA ASP A 127 -21.11 11.78 0.90
C ASP A 127 -20.72 10.42 0.30
N PHE A 128 -20.47 9.42 1.15
CA PHE A 128 -20.09 8.08 0.74
C PHE A 128 -21.29 7.10 0.64
N ALA A 129 -22.46 7.49 1.18
CA ALA A 129 -23.64 6.63 1.23
C ALA A 129 -24.18 6.25 -0.16
N ASP A 130 -23.98 7.12 -1.16
CA ASP A 130 -24.48 6.93 -2.52
C ASP A 130 -23.84 5.74 -3.24
N PHE A 131 -22.65 5.30 -2.82
CA PHE A 131 -21.98 4.12 -3.37
C PHE A 131 -22.56 2.79 -2.89
N LYS A 132 -23.44 2.80 -1.87
CA LYS A 132 -24.13 1.61 -1.33
C LYS A 132 -23.20 0.45 -0.99
N LEU A 133 -22.01 0.75 -0.50
CA LEU A 133 -21.02 -0.25 -0.13
C LEU A 133 -21.39 -0.91 1.21
N SER A 134 -21.24 -2.23 1.27
CA SER A 134 -21.32 -2.96 2.54
C SER A 134 -19.97 -2.84 3.26
N LEU A 135 -19.93 -2.10 4.35
CA LEU A 135 -18.70 -1.90 5.13
C LEU A 135 -18.47 -3.04 6.12
N PRO A 136 -17.20 -3.47 6.34
CA PRO A 136 -16.88 -4.45 7.37
C PRO A 136 -17.20 -3.92 8.76
N SER A 137 -17.67 -4.81 9.63
CA SER A 137 -17.96 -4.47 11.03
C SER A 137 -16.80 -4.78 11.97
N ILE A 138 -15.92 -5.68 11.53
CA ILE A 138 -14.76 -6.17 12.26
C ILE A 138 -13.51 -5.86 11.44
N LEU A 139 -12.45 -5.38 12.09
CA LEU A 139 -11.18 -5.14 11.42
C LEU A 139 -10.57 -6.45 10.91
N GLY A 140 -10.05 -6.45 9.67
CA GLY A 140 -9.53 -7.64 9.00
C GLY A 140 -10.61 -8.50 8.32
N GLU A 141 -11.89 -8.20 8.52
CA GLU A 141 -13.00 -8.86 7.81
C GLU A 141 -13.03 -8.45 6.34
N VAL A 142 -13.34 -9.41 5.47
CA VAL A 142 -13.72 -9.15 4.07
C VAL A 142 -15.20 -9.48 3.88
N ILE A 143 -16.00 -8.43 3.66
CA ILE A 143 -17.40 -8.58 3.29
C ILE A 143 -17.47 -9.22 1.91
N LYS A 144 -18.29 -10.27 1.77
CA LYS A 144 -18.41 -11.09 0.54
C LYS A 144 -19.55 -10.65 -0.40
N ASN A 145 -20.20 -9.53 -0.12
CA ASN A 145 -21.18 -8.91 -1.03
C ASN A 145 -20.49 -8.38 -2.30
N SER A 146 -21.25 -7.83 -3.24
CA SER A 146 -20.69 -7.23 -4.46
C SER A 146 -20.74 -5.69 -4.38
N PRO A 147 -19.60 -4.98 -4.41
CA PRO A 147 -18.23 -5.51 -4.40
C PRO A 147 -17.85 -6.10 -3.03
N ARG A 148 -16.87 -7.02 -3.02
CA ARG A 148 -16.21 -7.43 -1.78
C ARG A 148 -15.54 -6.21 -1.17
N PHE A 149 -15.53 -6.09 0.14
CA PHE A 149 -14.89 -4.95 0.80
C PHE A 149 -14.12 -5.42 2.02
N GLY A 150 -12.84 -5.07 2.08
CA GLY A 150 -12.02 -5.31 3.26
C GLY A 150 -11.16 -4.11 3.62
N ILE A 151 -10.83 -4.01 4.91
CA ILE A 151 -9.83 -3.09 5.45
C ILE A 151 -8.76 -3.92 6.16
N PHE A 152 -7.51 -3.70 5.80
CA PHE A 152 -6.37 -4.29 6.47
C PHE A 152 -5.45 -3.21 7.01
N ILE A 153 -5.07 -3.35 8.28
CA ILE A 153 -4.14 -2.46 8.94
C ILE A 153 -2.87 -3.23 9.27
N ILE A 154 -1.75 -2.77 8.72
CA ILE A 154 -0.44 -3.38 8.88
C ILE A 154 0.01 -3.32 10.35
N PRO A 155 0.68 -4.39 10.84
CA PRO A 155 1.12 -5.56 10.09
C PRO A 155 0.10 -6.72 10.06
N ASN A 156 -0.84 -6.76 11.00
CA ASN A 156 -1.66 -7.93 11.26
C ASN A 156 -3.09 -7.65 11.77
N ASN A 157 -3.56 -6.39 11.71
CA ASN A 157 -4.82 -5.90 12.27
C ASN A 157 -4.90 -5.81 13.81
N GLU A 158 -3.88 -6.26 14.54
CA GLU A 158 -3.91 -6.31 16.00
C GLU A 158 -2.88 -5.38 16.64
N GLU A 159 -1.65 -5.41 16.12
CA GLU A 159 -0.51 -4.67 16.63
C GLU A 159 -0.30 -3.37 15.84
N SER A 160 0.21 -2.34 16.50
CA SER A 160 0.68 -1.14 15.81
C SER A 160 1.99 -1.44 15.09
N GLY A 161 2.10 -1.01 13.84
CA GLY A 161 3.30 -1.14 13.02
C GLY A 161 3.12 -0.49 11.66
N THR A 162 4.23 -0.42 10.93
CA THR A 162 4.34 0.18 9.61
C THR A 162 4.85 -0.82 8.59
N LEU A 163 4.73 -0.49 7.31
CA LEU A 163 5.35 -1.30 6.26
C LEU A 163 6.85 -1.52 6.53
N GLU A 164 7.55 -0.52 7.05
CA GLU A 164 8.99 -0.67 7.33
C GLU A 164 9.30 -1.72 8.40
N ASP A 165 8.39 -2.00 9.33
CA ASP A 165 8.57 -3.07 10.31
C ASP A 165 8.56 -4.44 9.61
N ILE A 166 7.61 -4.67 8.69
CA ILE A 166 7.56 -5.88 7.85
C ILE A 166 8.83 -5.98 6.99
N LEU A 167 9.26 -4.88 6.37
CA LEU A 167 10.46 -4.91 5.53
C LEU A 167 11.74 -5.19 6.34
N ILE A 168 11.78 -4.83 7.62
CA ILE A 168 12.87 -5.22 8.53
C ILE A 168 12.84 -6.74 8.75
N GLU A 169 11.69 -7.35 9.05
CA GLU A 169 11.57 -8.81 9.19
C GLU A 169 12.02 -9.54 7.92
N CYS A 170 11.63 -9.03 6.74
CA CYS A 170 12.09 -9.57 5.47
C CYS A 170 13.62 -9.43 5.29
N ALA A 171 14.18 -8.28 5.68
CA ALA A 171 15.62 -8.05 5.62
C ALA A 171 16.42 -8.90 6.61
N GLU A 172 15.84 -9.31 7.73
CA GLU A 172 16.47 -10.25 8.66
C GLU A 172 16.73 -11.61 8.01
N LEU A 173 15.82 -12.06 7.14
CA LEU A 173 16.00 -13.29 6.37
C LEU A 173 16.97 -13.12 5.19
N ASN A 174 16.77 -12.06 4.39
CA ASN A 174 17.42 -11.97 3.07
C ASN A 174 18.66 -11.08 3.01
N TYR A 175 18.82 -10.18 3.99
CA TYR A 175 19.84 -9.13 4.00
C TYR A 175 20.43 -8.89 5.40
N ALA A 176 20.50 -9.93 6.25
CA ALA A 176 20.87 -9.82 7.67
C ALA A 176 22.10 -8.93 7.93
N ASN A 177 23.18 -9.15 7.17
CA ASN A 177 24.42 -8.37 7.31
C ASN A 177 24.22 -6.88 6.93
N LEU A 178 23.52 -6.59 5.83
CA LEU A 178 23.23 -5.21 5.44
C LEU A 178 22.30 -4.52 6.44
N LEU A 179 21.35 -5.26 7.01
CA LEU A 179 20.45 -4.75 8.04
C LEU A 179 21.23 -4.37 9.30
N GLU A 180 22.13 -5.23 9.77
CA GLU A 180 22.98 -4.95 10.93
C GLU A 180 23.84 -3.69 10.70
N LEU A 181 24.52 -3.62 9.55
CA LEU A 181 25.33 -2.46 9.18
C LEU A 181 24.48 -1.18 9.10
N SER A 182 23.27 -1.26 8.56
CA SER A 182 22.36 -0.12 8.43
C SER A 182 21.83 0.34 9.79
N LYS A 183 21.42 -0.58 10.67
CA LYS A 183 21.04 -0.30 12.07
C LYS A 183 22.19 0.40 12.80
N ASN A 184 23.41 -0.13 12.68
CA ASN A 184 24.60 0.45 13.30
C ASN A 184 24.87 1.87 12.78
N TYR A 185 24.85 2.07 11.46
CA TYR A 185 25.06 3.39 10.86
C TYR A 185 24.05 4.43 11.37
N VAL A 186 22.76 4.11 11.35
CA VAL A 186 21.70 5.03 11.82
C VAL A 186 21.84 5.38 13.30
N ASN A 187 22.32 4.45 14.11
CA ASN A 187 22.53 4.64 15.55
C ASN A 187 23.79 5.46 15.87
N LEU A 188 24.82 5.40 15.02
CA LEU A 188 26.08 6.14 15.20
C LEU A 188 26.00 7.61 14.77
N ILE A 189 24.95 8.02 14.04
CA ILE A 189 24.76 9.41 13.61
C ILE A 189 24.59 10.30 14.85
N ASP A 190 25.54 11.21 15.05
CA ASP A 190 25.45 12.26 16.08
C ASP A 190 24.41 13.31 15.67
N ARG A 191 23.19 13.10 16.15
CA ARG A 191 22.03 13.96 15.89
C ARG A 191 22.15 15.34 16.52
N SER A 192 23.08 15.56 17.45
CA SER A 192 23.28 16.90 18.05
C SER A 192 23.89 17.90 17.07
N LYS A 193 24.52 17.40 16.00
CA LYS A 193 25.12 18.21 14.92
C LYS A 193 24.14 18.57 13.82
N LEU A 194 22.89 18.10 13.90
CA LEU A 194 21.85 18.33 12.90
C LEU A 194 20.83 19.32 13.43
N ASP A 195 20.26 20.13 12.55
CA ASP A 195 19.26 21.11 12.95
C ASP A 195 17.86 20.49 13.14
N LYS A 196 16.88 21.31 13.54
CA LYS A 196 15.50 20.83 13.72
C LYS A 196 14.84 20.37 12.42
N LYS A 197 15.20 20.96 11.27
CA LYS A 197 14.65 20.62 9.95
C LYS A 197 15.24 19.29 9.46
N ASP A 198 16.55 19.09 9.62
CA ASP A 198 17.24 17.84 9.29
C ASP A 198 16.65 16.66 10.07
N LEU A 199 16.33 16.89 11.35
CA LEU A 199 15.80 15.86 12.23
C LEU A 199 14.29 15.63 12.09
N ARG A 200 13.59 16.40 11.24
CA ARG A 200 12.12 16.35 11.16
C ARG A 200 11.61 14.96 10.79
N GLU A 201 12.16 14.37 9.72
CA GLU A 201 11.67 13.10 9.19
C GLU A 201 12.13 11.89 10.03
N ILE A 202 13.40 11.88 10.47
CA ILE A 202 13.93 10.78 11.32
C ILE A 202 13.26 10.72 12.71
N LYS A 203 12.60 11.80 13.15
CA LYS A 203 11.85 11.87 14.41
C LYS A 203 10.37 11.51 14.29
N LYS A 204 9.82 11.40 13.07
CA LYS A 204 8.46 10.89 12.88
C LYS A 204 8.37 9.42 13.31
N PRO A 205 7.15 8.91 13.59
CA PRO A 205 6.91 7.47 13.65
C PRO A 205 7.55 6.76 12.45
N ALA A 206 8.14 5.59 12.69
CA ALA A 206 8.93 4.81 11.73
C ALA A 206 10.12 5.52 11.03
N GLY A 207 10.46 6.78 11.36
CA GLY A 207 11.52 7.53 10.68
C GLY A 207 12.89 6.84 10.72
N LYS A 208 13.24 6.21 11.84
CA LYS A 208 14.46 5.38 11.95
C LYS A 208 14.40 4.16 11.04
N ASN A 209 13.27 3.45 10.99
CA ASN A 209 13.11 2.24 10.19
C ASN A 209 13.16 2.61 8.69
N LYS A 210 12.53 3.72 8.30
CA LYS A 210 12.66 4.30 6.94
C LYS A 210 14.10 4.56 6.56
N ALA A 211 14.91 5.12 7.46
CA ALA A 211 16.32 5.34 7.20
C ALA A 211 17.10 4.02 7.02
N ILE A 212 16.85 3.04 7.89
CA ILE A 212 17.48 1.70 7.81
C ILE A 212 17.18 1.04 6.47
N ILE A 213 15.90 0.95 6.09
CA ILE A 213 15.48 0.35 4.81
C ILE A 213 16.04 1.14 3.62
N SER A 214 16.07 2.47 3.71
CA SER A 214 16.64 3.33 2.66
C SER A 214 18.13 3.08 2.45
N ILE A 215 18.91 2.81 3.51
CA ILE A 215 20.34 2.48 3.39
C ILE A 215 20.51 1.13 2.70
N ILE A 216 19.79 0.10 3.13
CA ILE A 216 19.82 -1.23 2.47
C ILE A 216 19.49 -1.06 0.99
N SER A 217 18.40 -0.34 0.69
CA SER A 217 17.98 -0.08 -0.68
C SER A 217 19.03 0.67 -1.49
N SER A 218 19.70 1.66 -0.91
CA SER A 218 20.76 2.43 -1.57
C SER A 218 21.99 1.59 -1.90
N VAL A 219 22.28 0.56 -1.09
CA VAL A 219 23.34 -0.42 -1.41
C VAL A 219 22.90 -1.34 -2.54
N LEU A 220 21.66 -1.83 -2.51
CA LEU A 220 21.12 -2.77 -3.52
C LEU A 220 20.86 -2.12 -4.88
N LYS A 221 20.42 -0.85 -4.89
CA LYS A 221 20.10 -0.06 -6.08
C LYS A 221 20.59 1.38 -5.93
N PRO A 222 21.91 1.62 -6.07
CA PRO A 222 22.48 2.96 -5.91
C PRO A 222 21.81 4.00 -6.82
N GLY A 223 21.45 5.15 -6.23
CA GLY A 223 20.82 6.27 -6.93
C GLY A 223 19.36 6.02 -7.38
N LYS A 224 18.73 4.94 -6.94
CA LYS A 224 17.32 4.65 -7.21
C LYS A 224 16.49 4.83 -5.94
N ALA A 225 15.23 5.15 -6.15
CA ALA A 225 14.26 5.18 -5.07
C ALA A 225 13.96 3.75 -4.57
N ILE A 226 13.57 3.63 -3.31
CA ILE A 226 13.29 2.36 -2.64
C ILE A 226 12.31 1.46 -3.38
N GLN A 227 11.32 2.05 -4.07
CA GLN A 227 10.36 1.33 -4.92
C GLN A 227 11.05 0.40 -5.92
N VAL A 228 12.17 0.85 -6.53
CA VAL A 228 12.91 0.06 -7.51
C VAL A 228 13.59 -1.12 -6.85
N SER A 229 14.06 -0.96 -5.61
CA SER A 229 14.64 -2.08 -4.86
C SER A 229 13.57 -3.08 -4.44
N LEU A 230 12.40 -2.63 -3.97
CA LEU A 230 11.25 -3.50 -3.70
C LEU A 230 10.84 -4.32 -4.92
N GLN A 231 10.97 -3.74 -6.13
CA GLN A 231 10.64 -4.43 -7.38
C GLN A 231 11.62 -5.51 -7.80
N ASP A 232 12.90 -5.22 -7.67
CA ASP A 232 13.96 -5.98 -8.36
C ASP A 232 14.75 -6.90 -7.42
N ASN A 233 14.72 -6.62 -6.12
CA ASN A 233 15.51 -7.36 -5.14
C ASN A 233 14.62 -8.29 -4.31
N ARG A 234 15.26 -9.25 -3.63
CA ARG A 234 14.65 -10.28 -2.76
C ARG A 234 14.13 -9.71 -1.43
N TRP A 235 13.39 -8.61 -1.46
CA TRP A 235 12.65 -8.16 -0.28
C TRP A 235 11.48 -9.10 0.01
N ILE A 236 10.85 -9.60 -1.04
CA ILE A 236 9.75 -10.55 -0.99
C ILE A 236 10.10 -11.71 -1.90
N ASP A 237 10.15 -12.90 -1.33
CA ASP A 237 10.49 -14.18 -1.94
C ASP A 237 9.82 -15.34 -1.19
N GLU A 238 10.08 -16.58 -1.60
CA GLU A 238 9.41 -17.76 -1.04
C GLU A 238 9.63 -17.93 0.47
N GLU A 239 10.77 -17.50 1.02
CA GLU A 239 11.05 -17.62 2.46
C GLU A 239 10.35 -16.51 3.25
N THR A 240 10.47 -15.26 2.81
CA THR A 240 9.80 -14.12 3.47
C THR A 240 8.27 -14.22 3.41
N LEU A 241 7.71 -14.83 2.37
CA LEU A 241 6.27 -15.10 2.27
C LEU A 241 5.75 -16.10 3.33
N LYS A 242 6.63 -16.78 4.07
CA LYS A 242 6.27 -17.66 5.20
C LYS A 242 6.21 -16.92 6.54
N LEU A 243 6.61 -15.65 6.61
CA LEU A 243 6.45 -14.83 7.81
C LEU A 243 4.96 -14.66 8.14
N SER A 244 4.61 -14.69 9.43
CA SER A 244 3.22 -14.64 9.89
C SER A 244 2.45 -13.44 9.33
N ASN A 245 3.03 -12.25 9.40
CA ASN A 245 2.43 -11.01 8.87
C ASN A 245 2.20 -11.09 7.36
N MET A 246 3.16 -11.66 6.62
CA MET A 246 3.06 -11.85 5.17
C MET A 246 1.95 -12.85 4.80
N ILE A 247 1.79 -13.93 5.57
CA ILE A 247 0.71 -14.90 5.39
C ILE A 247 -0.65 -14.23 5.58
N LEU A 248 -0.82 -13.44 6.64
CA LEU A 248 -2.08 -12.76 6.95
C LEU A 248 -2.48 -11.77 5.84
N ILE A 249 -1.55 -10.91 5.40
CA ILE A 249 -1.82 -9.94 4.33
C ILE A 249 -2.18 -10.67 3.04
N ARG A 250 -1.47 -11.75 2.70
CA ARG A 250 -1.75 -12.52 1.48
C ARG A 250 -3.09 -13.23 1.52
N GLN A 251 -3.45 -13.80 2.66
CA GLN A 251 -4.75 -14.44 2.83
C GLN A 251 -5.86 -13.41 2.66
N PHE A 252 -5.74 -12.26 3.32
CA PHE A 252 -6.68 -11.16 3.16
C PHE A 252 -6.80 -10.70 1.70
N LEU A 253 -5.67 -10.50 0.99
CA LEU A 253 -5.68 -10.14 -0.43
C LEU A 253 -6.33 -11.22 -1.29
N LYS A 254 -6.06 -12.51 -1.06
CA LYS A 254 -6.75 -13.61 -1.77
C LYS A 254 -8.26 -13.51 -1.58
N GLU A 255 -8.72 -13.23 -0.36
CA GLU A 255 -10.14 -13.10 -0.06
C GLU A 255 -10.80 -11.91 -0.78
N VAL A 256 -10.16 -10.73 -0.78
CA VAL A 256 -10.70 -9.57 -1.53
C VAL A 256 -10.69 -9.81 -3.03
N LEU A 257 -9.60 -10.37 -3.56
CA LEU A 257 -9.43 -10.63 -5.00
C LEU A 257 -10.23 -11.86 -5.48
N GLY A 258 -10.79 -12.64 -4.56
CA GLY A 258 -11.51 -13.88 -4.84
C GLY A 258 -10.63 -14.97 -5.44
N ILE A 259 -9.35 -14.99 -5.10
CA ILE A 259 -8.43 -16.04 -5.54
C ILE A 259 -8.63 -17.22 -4.59
N ASP A 260 -9.07 -18.36 -5.13
CA ASP A 260 -9.28 -19.58 -4.36
C ASP A 260 -7.99 -20.02 -3.65
N GLN A 261 -8.13 -20.68 -2.49
CA GLN A 261 -7.01 -21.03 -1.60
C GLN A 261 -6.05 -22.03 -2.24
#